data_AF-G7VD14-F1
#
_entry.id   AF-G7VD14-F1
#
_cell.length_a   1.000
_cell.length_b   1.000
_cell.length_c   1.000
_cell.angle_alpha   90.00
_cell.angle_beta   90.00
_cell.angle_gamma   90.00
#
_symmetry.space_group_name_H-M   'P 1'
#
loop_
_entity.id
_entity.type
_entity.pdbx_description
1 polymer ?
#
loop_
_entity_poly.entity_id
_entity_poly.type
_entity_poly.pdbx_seq_one_letter_code
_entity_poly.pdbx_strand_id
1 'polypeptide(L)'
;MEKIIQWIEVFNQIAKNESNYHSFYIEKGEDFVDASLTLEEVSHVEECRGGAYAAASVTMRGGKAYLEMTSGSYRKCPTQTGYTAEYTHTTQQKIELGDDPEVLGFVKSIKNEGDLVALLEAVLQAAAKP
;
A
#
# COMPACT_ATOMS: atom_id res chain seq x y z
N MET A 1 -14.25 2.35 9.03
CA MET A 1 -14.74 2.47 7.65
C MET A 1 -14.30 3.79 7.00
N GLU A 2 -14.47 4.94 7.66
CA GLU A 2 -14.09 6.27 7.13
C GLU A 2 -12.65 6.37 6.59
N LYS A 3 -11.65 5.89 7.34
CA LYS A 3 -10.25 5.86 6.90
C LYS A 3 -10.00 4.99 5.66
N ILE A 4 -10.75 3.90 5.50
CA ILE A 4 -10.64 3.03 4.33
C ILE A 4 -11.20 3.75 3.10
N ILE A 5 -12.33 4.44 3.25
CA ILE A 5 -12.93 5.24 2.17
C ILE A 5 -11.97 6.35 1.74
N GLN A 6 -11.40 7.10 2.67
CA GLN A 6 -10.41 8.14 2.38
C GLN A 6 -9.18 7.59 1.66
N TRP A 7 -8.70 6.41 2.04
CA TRP A 7 -7.61 5.75 1.34
C TRP A 7 -8.00 5.37 -0.10
N ILE A 8 -9.18 4.78 -0.31
CA ILE A 8 -9.70 4.41 -1.65
C ILE A 8 -9.82 5.65 -2.54
N GLU A 9 -10.30 6.76 -2.01
CA GLU A 9 -10.44 8.02 -2.75
C GLU A 9 -9.09 8.52 -3.26
N VAL A 10 -8.06 8.57 -2.39
CA VAL A 10 -6.70 8.97 -2.79
C VAL A 10 -6.09 7.97 -3.76
N PHE A 11 -6.21 6.67 -3.50
CA PHE A 11 -5.71 5.62 -4.38
C PHE A 11 -6.30 5.76 -5.80
N ASN A 12 -7.62 5.91 -5.91
CA ASN A 12 -8.32 6.07 -7.19
C ASN A 12 -8.02 7.41 -7.87
N GLN A 13 -7.79 8.48 -7.11
CA GLN A 13 -7.35 9.76 -7.67
C GLN A 13 -6.00 9.61 -8.36
N ILE A 14 -5.04 8.94 -7.71
CA ILE A 14 -3.70 8.72 -8.25
C ILE A 14 -3.76 7.72 -9.43
N ALA A 15 -4.50 6.62 -9.30
CA ALA A 15 -4.55 5.57 -10.33
C ALA A 15 -5.12 6.03 -11.68
N LYS A 16 -5.86 7.15 -11.73
CA LYS A 16 -6.44 7.70 -12.98
C LYS A 16 -5.44 8.40 -13.90
N ASN A 17 -4.23 8.72 -13.43
CA ASN A 17 -3.23 9.44 -14.22
C ASN A 17 -2.07 8.51 -14.58
N GLU A 18 -1.83 8.35 -15.89
CA GLU A 18 -0.79 7.48 -16.45
C GLU A 18 0.64 7.97 -16.17
N SER A 19 0.82 9.24 -15.77
CA SER A 19 2.13 9.81 -15.45
C SER A 19 2.56 9.58 -13.99
N ASN A 20 1.77 8.84 -13.22
CA ASN A 20 2.06 8.59 -11.81
C ASN A 20 3.07 7.47 -11.61
N TYR A 21 3.74 7.51 -10.46
CA TYR A 21 4.69 6.47 -10.10
C TYR A 21 3.96 5.35 -9.38
N HIS A 22 4.31 4.14 -9.78
CA HIS A 22 3.71 2.92 -9.32
C HIS A 22 4.82 1.92 -9.03
N SER A 23 4.85 1.39 -7.82
CA SER A 23 5.76 0.33 -7.44
C SER A 23 5.07 -0.79 -6.70
N PHE A 24 5.48 -2.01 -7.04
CA PHE A 24 5.16 -3.22 -6.30
C PHE A 24 6.47 -3.82 -5.78
N TYR A 25 6.47 -4.18 -4.50
CA TYR A 25 7.58 -4.84 -3.85
C TYR A 25 7.07 -6.09 -3.12
N ILE A 26 7.81 -7.18 -3.19
CA ILE A 26 7.54 -8.37 -2.40
C ILE A 26 8.84 -9.01 -1.91
N GLU A 27 8.86 -9.35 -0.64
CA GLU A 27 9.86 -10.20 -0.01
C GLU A 27 9.15 -11.31 0.75
N LYS A 28 9.61 -12.55 0.61
CA LYS A 28 9.01 -13.67 1.34
C LYS A 28 10.00 -14.78 1.62
N GLY A 29 9.75 -15.45 2.74
CA GLY A 29 10.41 -16.67 3.16
C GLY A 29 9.38 -17.71 3.60
N GLU A 30 9.84 -18.75 4.29
CA GLU A 30 8.97 -19.85 4.77
C GLU A 30 7.90 -19.35 5.76
N ASP A 31 8.32 -18.49 6.69
CA ASP A 31 7.50 -18.00 7.79
C ASP A 31 7.07 -16.55 7.63
N PHE A 32 7.32 -15.96 6.45
CA PHE A 32 7.14 -14.53 6.29
C PHE A 32 6.79 -14.08 4.87
N VAL A 33 5.97 -13.02 4.81
CA VAL A 33 5.64 -12.30 3.57
C VAL A 33 5.56 -10.83 3.91
N ASP A 34 6.24 -9.98 3.14
CA ASP A 34 6.01 -8.54 3.07
C ASP A 34 5.74 -8.20 1.61
N ALA A 35 4.52 -7.77 1.30
CA ALA A 35 4.15 -7.31 -0.02
C ALA A 35 3.62 -5.88 0.09
N SER A 36 4.07 -4.97 -0.77
CA SER A 36 3.66 -3.57 -0.75
C SER A 36 3.38 -3.05 -2.14
N LEU A 37 2.25 -2.37 -2.29
CA LEU A 37 1.86 -1.60 -3.46
C LEU A 37 1.85 -0.13 -3.09
N THR A 38 2.58 0.70 -3.85
CA THR A 38 2.66 2.14 -3.63
C THR A 38 2.33 2.89 -4.92
N LEU A 39 1.41 3.84 -4.81
CA LEU A 39 1.08 4.82 -5.84
C LEU A 39 1.47 6.22 -5.36
N GLU A 40 2.14 6.98 -6.23
CA GLU A 40 2.58 8.33 -5.97
C GLU A 40 2.22 9.23 -7.15
N GLU A 41 1.52 10.31 -6.87
CA GLU A 41 1.32 11.39 -7.83
C GLU A 41 2.66 12.05 -8.17
N VAL A 42 2.96 12.25 -9.45
CA VAL A 42 4.21 12.93 -9.86
C VAL A 42 3.94 14.38 -10.21
N SER A 43 4.15 15.27 -9.25
CA SER A 43 4.10 16.72 -9.47
C SER A 43 5.42 17.40 -9.11
N HIS A 44 5.68 18.54 -9.76
CA HIS A 44 6.79 19.42 -9.39
C HIS A 44 6.41 20.27 -8.19
N VAL A 45 7.24 20.21 -7.13
CA VAL A 45 7.12 21.04 -5.92
C VAL A 45 8.47 21.71 -5.71
N GLU A 46 8.62 22.92 -6.26
CA GLU A 46 9.91 23.63 -6.33
C GLU A 46 10.97 22.78 -7.07
N GLU A 47 12.13 22.54 -6.48
CA GLU A 47 13.19 21.67 -7.00
C GLU A 47 12.97 20.18 -6.68
N CYS A 48 11.88 19.86 -5.97
CA CYS A 48 11.55 18.51 -5.54
C CYS A 48 10.41 17.92 -6.38
N ARG A 49 10.28 16.60 -6.30
CA ARG A 49 9.08 15.90 -6.73
C ARG A 49 8.18 15.68 -5.52
N GLY A 50 6.88 15.85 -5.67
CA GLY A 50 5.93 15.60 -4.58
C GLY A 50 4.52 15.42 -5.10
N GLY A 51 3.60 15.16 -4.17
CA GLY A 51 2.19 14.96 -4.48
C GLY A 51 1.51 14.09 -3.43
N ALA A 52 0.28 13.67 -3.74
CA ALA A 52 -0.39 12.65 -2.94
C ALA A 52 0.28 11.28 -3.11
N TYR A 53 0.22 10.44 -2.08
CA TYR A 53 0.54 9.02 -2.19
C TYR A 53 -0.53 8.16 -1.52
N ALA A 54 -0.63 6.92 -1.97
CA ALA A 54 -1.37 5.85 -1.32
C ALA A 54 -0.54 4.56 -1.37
N ALA A 55 -0.43 3.87 -0.25
CA ALA A 55 0.23 2.58 -0.17
C ALA A 55 -0.63 1.55 0.56
N ALA A 56 -0.51 0.30 0.15
CA ALA A 56 -1.11 -0.86 0.77
C ALA A 56 -0.04 -1.93 0.97
N SER A 57 0.12 -2.38 2.22
CA SER A 57 1.15 -3.33 2.62
C SER A 57 0.53 -4.50 3.36
N VAL A 58 0.81 -5.71 2.90
CA VAL A 58 0.47 -6.95 3.60
C VAL A 58 1.73 -7.51 4.22
N THR A 59 1.65 -7.79 5.52
CA THR A 59 2.74 -8.40 6.28
C THR A 59 2.23 -9.66 6.95
N MET A 60 3.00 -10.73 6.86
CA MET A 60 2.77 -11.97 7.57
C MET A 60 4.02 -12.33 8.37
N ARG A 61 3.85 -12.50 9.68
CA ARG A 61 4.89 -12.92 10.63
C ARG A 61 4.24 -13.66 11.79
N GLY A 62 4.91 -14.69 12.31
CA GLY A 62 4.45 -15.40 13.52
C GLY A 62 3.04 -16.00 13.39
N GLY A 63 2.69 -16.48 12.20
CA GLY A 63 1.38 -17.08 11.92
C GLY A 63 0.22 -16.08 11.86
N LYS A 64 0.49 -14.77 11.74
CA LYS A 64 -0.54 -13.74 11.61
C LYS A 64 -0.30 -12.87 10.40
N ALA A 65 -1.37 -12.49 9.73
CA ALA A 65 -1.34 -11.55 8.61
C ALA A 65 -2.02 -10.22 8.96
N TYR A 66 -1.42 -9.13 8.50
CA TYR A 66 -1.94 -7.77 8.64
C TYR A 66 -1.93 -7.08 7.30
N LEU A 67 -3.00 -6.35 7.02
CA LEU A 67 -3.06 -5.37 5.94
C LEU A 67 -2.94 -3.97 6.55
N GLU A 68 -2.02 -3.16 6.04
CA GLU A 68 -1.91 -1.75 6.36
C GLU A 68 -2.17 -0.91 5.10
N MET A 69 -3.01 0.10 5.22
CA MET A 69 -3.33 1.07 4.18
C MET A 69 -2.95 2.45 4.69
N THR A 70 -2.10 3.15 3.93
CA THR A 70 -1.64 4.50 4.26
C THR A 70 -1.84 5.44 3.09
N SER A 71 -2.20 6.69 3.36
CA SER A 71 -2.20 7.75 2.36
C SER A 71 -1.83 9.09 2.97
N GLY A 72 -1.42 10.02 2.13
CA GLY A 72 -1.06 11.38 2.54
C GLY A 72 -0.26 12.09 1.45
N SER A 73 0.70 12.91 1.85
CA SER A 73 1.58 13.63 0.94
C SER A 73 3.03 13.18 1.06
N TYR A 74 3.78 13.28 -0.04
CA TYR A 74 5.21 13.02 -0.03
C TYR A 74 5.99 14.14 -0.71
N ARG A 75 7.27 14.27 -0.32
CA ARG A 75 8.25 15.17 -0.95
C ARG A 75 9.57 14.41 -1.12
N LYS A 76 10.04 14.30 -2.36
CA LYS A 76 11.30 13.69 -2.78
C LYS A 76 12.21 14.77 -3.36
N CYS A 77 13.23 15.16 -2.61
CA CYS A 77 14.18 16.19 -3.03
C CYS A 77 15.51 15.54 -3.44
N PRO A 78 16.14 16.01 -4.54
CA PRO A 78 17.47 15.55 -4.93
C PRO A 78 18.51 15.96 -3.88
N THR A 79 19.52 15.11 -3.71
CA THR A 79 20.69 15.37 -2.86
C THR A 79 21.96 15.04 -3.64
N GLN A 80 23.13 15.36 -3.09
CA GLN A 80 24.42 15.06 -3.74
C GLN A 80 24.64 13.57 -4.02
N THR A 81 24.00 12.68 -3.26
CA THR A 81 24.18 11.23 -3.34
C THR A 81 22.94 10.47 -3.80
N GLY A 82 21.85 11.16 -4.16
CA GLY A 82 20.60 10.55 -4.56
C GLY A 82 19.40 11.44 -4.25
N TYR A 83 18.51 10.96 -3.39
CA TYR A 83 17.28 11.66 -3.01
C TYR A 83 16.96 11.44 -1.53
N THR A 84 16.34 12.44 -0.92
CA THR A 84 15.69 12.31 0.40
C THR A 84 14.18 12.30 0.17
N ALA A 85 13.49 11.32 0.75
CA ALA A 85 12.04 11.18 0.66
C ALA A 85 11.41 11.38 2.04
N GLU A 86 10.47 12.31 2.13
CA GLU A 86 9.68 12.59 3.32
C GLU A 86 8.22 12.26 3.04
N TYR A 87 7.60 11.48 3.92
CA TYR A 87 6.19 11.11 3.83
C TYR A 87 5.45 11.64 5.05
N THR A 88 4.33 12.31 4.81
CA THR A 88 3.39 12.74 5.85
C THR A 88 2.14 11.91 5.72
N HIS A 89 1.87 11.06 6.71
CA HIS A 89 0.68 10.22 6.77
C HIS A 89 -0.52 11.05 7.22
N THR A 90 -1.55 11.13 6.38
CA THR A 90 -2.85 11.72 6.73
C THR A 90 -3.81 10.63 7.18
N THR A 91 -3.75 9.48 6.49
CA THR A 91 -4.58 8.31 6.78
C THR A 91 -3.68 7.10 7.01
N GLN A 92 -3.97 6.37 8.09
CA GLN A 92 -3.38 5.07 8.37
C GLN A 92 -4.44 4.15 8.97
N GLN A 93 -4.62 3.00 8.34
CA GLN A 93 -5.53 1.95 8.79
C GLN A 93 -4.79 0.61 8.74
N LYS A 94 -4.76 -0.09 9.88
CA LYS A 94 -4.26 -1.45 9.97
C LYS A 94 -5.42 -2.40 10.25
N ILE A 95 -5.44 -3.55 9.59
CA ILE A 95 -6.46 -4.59 9.68
C ILE A 95 -5.73 -5.90 9.97
N GLU A 96 -6.09 -6.57 11.06
CA GLU A 96 -5.67 -7.96 11.29
C GLU A 96 -6.54 -8.85 10.39
N LEU A 97 -5.89 -9.54 9.44
CA LEU A 97 -6.57 -10.47 8.54
C LEU A 97 -6.87 -11.80 9.23
N GLY A 98 -6.17 -12.07 10.34
CA GLY A 98 -6.31 -13.26 11.17
C GLY A 98 -5.13 -14.22 11.06
N ASP A 99 -5.35 -15.39 11.65
CA ASP A 99 -4.45 -16.54 11.70
C ASP A 99 -5.05 -17.79 11.03
N ASP A 100 -6.17 -17.61 10.31
CA ASP A 100 -6.84 -18.69 9.58
C ASP A 100 -5.91 -19.28 8.49
N PRO A 101 -5.75 -20.61 8.41
CA PRO A 101 -4.87 -21.26 7.43
C PRO A 101 -5.16 -20.91 5.97
N GLU A 102 -6.42 -20.65 5.60
CA GLU A 102 -6.82 -20.25 4.25
C GLU A 102 -6.30 -18.83 3.94
N VAL A 103 -6.49 -17.89 4.88
CA VAL A 103 -5.97 -16.52 4.75
C VAL A 103 -4.45 -16.51 4.69
N LEU A 104 -3.79 -17.23 5.60
CA LEU A 104 -2.33 -17.34 5.61
C LEU A 104 -1.81 -18.02 4.33
N GLY A 105 -2.51 -19.05 3.86
CA GLY A 105 -2.22 -19.73 2.59
C GLY A 105 -2.30 -18.78 1.40
N PHE A 106 -3.36 -17.96 1.34
CA PHE A 106 -3.50 -16.93 0.32
C PHE A 106 -2.35 -15.93 0.37
N VAL A 107 -2.04 -15.38 1.55
CA VAL A 107 -0.95 -14.40 1.72
C VAL A 107 0.41 -14.99 1.31
N LYS A 108 0.71 -16.24 1.67
CA LYS A 108 1.91 -16.96 1.21
C LYS A 108 1.95 -17.16 -0.31
N SER A 109 0.78 -17.28 -0.93
CA SER A 109 0.64 -17.52 -2.36
C SER A 109 0.91 -16.29 -3.23
N ILE A 110 0.90 -15.07 -2.65
CA ILE A 110 1.17 -13.81 -3.36
C ILE A 110 2.52 -13.90 -4.07
N LYS A 111 2.53 -13.62 -5.37
CA LYS A 111 3.72 -13.63 -6.24
C LYS A 111 3.86 -12.36 -7.06
N ASN A 112 2.76 -11.66 -7.30
CA ASN A 112 2.70 -10.48 -8.13
C ASN A 112 1.73 -9.45 -7.55
N GLU A 113 1.73 -8.27 -8.17
CA GLU A 113 0.85 -7.15 -7.82
C GLU A 113 -0.63 -7.51 -7.91
N GLY A 114 -1.05 -8.25 -8.94
CA GLY A 114 -2.44 -8.68 -9.13
C GLY A 114 -2.95 -9.55 -7.98
N ASP A 115 -2.11 -10.42 -7.42
CA ASP A 115 -2.47 -11.23 -6.24
C ASP A 115 -2.71 -10.34 -5.00
N LEU A 116 -1.88 -9.30 -4.83
CA LEU A 116 -2.05 -8.33 -3.73
C LEU A 116 -3.31 -7.48 -3.93
N VAL A 117 -3.57 -7.03 -5.17
CA VAL A 117 -4.80 -6.28 -5.50
C VAL A 117 -6.03 -7.14 -5.24
N ALA A 118 -6.03 -8.42 -5.62
CA ALA A 118 -7.12 -9.34 -5.34
C ALA A 118 -7.38 -9.50 -3.82
N LEU A 119 -6.31 -9.56 -3.00
CA LEU A 119 -6.45 -9.55 -1.54
C LEU A 119 -7.08 -8.25 -1.03
N LEU A 120 -6.61 -7.10 -1.53
CA LEU A 120 -7.16 -5.80 -1.16
C LEU A 120 -8.64 -5.73 -1.48
N GLU A 121 -9.04 -6.12 -2.69
CA GLU A 121 -10.45 -6.15 -3.09
C GLU A 121 -11.29 -7.04 -2.18
N ALA A 122 -10.82 -8.25 -1.86
CA ALA A 122 -11.53 -9.16 -0.97
C ALA A 122 -11.70 -8.58 0.45
N VAL A 123 -10.66 -7.96 1.00
CA VAL A 123 -10.70 -7.33 2.32
C VAL A 123 -11.63 -6.12 2.34
N LEU A 124 -11.57 -5.28 1.30
CA LEU A 124 -12.46 -4.13 1.15
C LEU A 124 -13.93 -4.54 1.00
N GLN A 125 -14.21 -5.59 0.23
CA GLN A 125 -15.55 -6.16 0.09
C GLN A 125 -16.07 -6.74 1.42
N ALA A 126 -15.21 -7.43 2.18
CA ALA A 126 -15.57 -7.93 3.50
C ALA A 126 -15.85 -6.79 4.49
N ALA A 127 -15.03 -5.73 4.47
CA ALA A 127 -15.21 -4.56 5.32
C ALA A 127 -16.44 -3.72 4.96
N ALA A 128 -16.96 -3.84 3.74
CA ALA A 128 -18.15 -3.13 3.27
C ALA A 128 -19.48 -3.86 3.54
N LYS A 129 -19.44 -5.12 4.02
CA LYS A 129 -20.66 -5.84 4.42
C LYS A 129 -21.23 -5.24 5.71
N PRO A 130 -22.55 -4.99 5.80
CA PRO A 130 -23.21 -4.46 6.99
C PRO A 130 -23.12 -5.39 8.20
#